data_AF-A0A139B0L9-F1
#
_entry.id   AF-A0A139B0L9-F1
#
_cell.length_a   1.000
_cell.length_b   1.000
_cell.length_c   1.000
_cell.angle_alpha   90.00
_cell.angle_beta   90.00
_cell.angle_gamma   90.00
#
_symmetry.space_group_name_H-M   'P 1'
#
loop_
_entity.id
_entity.type
_entity.pdbx_description
1 polymer ?
#
loop_
_entity_poly.entity_id
_entity_poly.type
_entity_poly.pdbx_seq_one_letter_code
_entity_poly.pdbx_strand_id
1 'polypeptide(L)'
;MTAGPQIRHLPASATIADIRAALDEDGACIVDNLVSRETADQLLAEATPFFDKVTASENDFAGKNTQRVGAVVARFPTARTLIGNETVLGTVESVLLPHCEKVQLHTAQIIGIAPPSPAQPLHRDQAVWGEINLGFEPEVSVIWALVDFTLENGCTRVVPKSHTWDYSRNVRDEEIAFAEMDKGSCLFYTGSAVHSGGMNSSDHTRYAMVVSYSLGWLRQEENQYLSCPPDIARTLEPRIYELLGYTVGAPLLGYYSDPRVPAATVDGKIIESGLGPDVLLPEQALGKRPRDKMKELHTYQEATA
;
A
#
# COMPACT_ATOMS: atom_id res chain seq x y z
N MET A 1 35.42 -13.61 4.82
CA MET A 1 34.63 -12.62 4.06
C MET A 1 33.23 -12.71 4.60
N THR A 2 32.78 -11.72 5.37
CA THR A 2 31.37 -11.61 5.73
C THR A 2 30.59 -11.37 4.45
N ALA A 3 29.55 -12.16 4.19
CA ALA A 3 28.64 -11.86 3.09
C ALA A 3 28.11 -10.42 3.28
N GLY A 4 27.97 -9.68 2.18
CA GLY A 4 27.39 -8.33 2.22
C GLY A 4 25.97 -8.33 2.78
N PRO A 5 25.35 -7.15 2.99
CA PRO A 5 23.97 -7.07 3.42
C PRO A 5 23.08 -7.79 2.40
N GLN A 6 22.11 -8.56 2.90
CA GLN A 6 21.16 -9.30 2.07
C GLN A 6 19.74 -9.09 2.61
N ILE A 7 18.76 -9.11 1.71
CA ILE A 7 17.35 -9.16 2.06
C ILE A 7 16.98 -10.64 2.20
N ARG A 8 16.23 -10.98 3.25
CA ARG A 8 15.80 -12.35 3.49
C ARG A 8 14.77 -12.77 2.44
N HIS A 9 15.02 -13.88 1.75
CA HIS A 9 14.05 -14.53 0.87
C HIS A 9 13.26 -15.60 1.63
N LEU A 10 11.95 -15.59 1.44
CA LEU A 10 11.00 -16.54 2.01
C LEU A 10 10.23 -17.22 0.87
N PRO A 11 9.92 -18.52 0.97
CA PRO A 11 9.12 -19.20 -0.06
C PRO A 11 7.68 -18.68 -0.06
N ALA A 12 6.96 -18.83 -1.18
CA ALA A 12 5.53 -18.51 -1.27
C ALA A 12 4.64 -19.19 -0.20
N SER A 13 5.12 -20.31 0.37
CA SER A 13 4.45 -21.05 1.44
C SER A 13 4.75 -20.53 2.86
N ALA A 14 5.56 -19.46 3.00
CA ALA A 14 5.88 -18.87 4.29
C ALA A 14 4.61 -18.40 4.99
N THR A 15 4.56 -18.58 6.31
CA THR A 15 3.41 -18.16 7.09
C THR A 15 3.45 -16.65 7.33
N ILE A 16 2.30 -16.06 7.66
CA ILE A 16 2.22 -14.65 8.10
C ILE A 16 3.20 -14.38 9.26
N ALA A 17 3.38 -15.34 10.18
CA ALA A 17 4.30 -15.20 11.30
C ALA A 17 5.77 -15.17 10.86
N ASP A 18 6.15 -15.94 9.84
CA ASP A 18 7.51 -15.94 9.30
C ASP A 18 7.85 -14.58 8.65
N ILE A 19 6.90 -14.05 7.86
CA ILE A 19 7.05 -12.74 7.20
C ILE A 19 7.09 -11.62 8.24
N ARG A 20 6.17 -11.65 9.22
CA ARG A 20 6.16 -10.71 10.35
C ARG A 20 7.49 -10.70 11.11
N ALA A 21 8.02 -11.88 11.44
CA ALA A 21 9.30 -11.99 12.14
C ALA A 21 10.47 -11.40 11.33
N ALA A 22 10.46 -11.59 10.01
CA ALA A 22 11.46 -10.99 9.13
C ALA A 22 11.34 -9.45 9.07
N LEU A 23 10.12 -8.90 9.05
CA LEU A 23 9.89 -7.46 9.13
C LEU A 23 10.32 -6.87 10.47
N ASP A 24 10.01 -7.53 11.58
CA ASP A 24 10.42 -7.07 12.91
C ASP A 24 11.95 -7.03 13.05
N GLU A 25 12.67 -8.03 12.50
CA GLU A 25 14.13 -8.13 12.60
C GLU A 25 14.88 -7.24 11.60
N ASP A 26 14.46 -7.26 10.33
CA ASP A 26 15.21 -6.70 9.21
C ASP A 26 14.53 -5.47 8.57
N GLY A 27 13.28 -5.18 8.92
CA GLY A 27 12.48 -4.10 8.32
C GLY A 27 12.02 -4.38 6.90
N ALA A 28 12.47 -5.48 6.29
CA ALA A 28 12.13 -5.90 4.94
C ALA A 28 12.40 -7.38 4.68
N CYS A 29 11.64 -7.99 3.77
CA CYS A 29 11.88 -9.34 3.27
C CYS A 29 11.24 -9.55 1.89
N ILE A 30 11.72 -10.53 1.14
CA ILE A 30 11.15 -10.94 -0.15
C ILE A 30 10.38 -12.24 0.05
N VAL A 31 9.18 -12.32 -0.52
CA VAL A 31 8.43 -13.57 -0.69
C VAL A 31 8.48 -13.96 -2.16
N ASP A 32 9.17 -15.05 -2.44
CA ASP A 32 9.45 -15.51 -3.80
C ASP A 32 8.19 -16.11 -4.44
N ASN A 33 7.89 -15.69 -5.67
CA ASN A 33 6.86 -16.27 -6.53
C ASN A 33 5.48 -16.40 -5.86
N LEU A 34 5.08 -15.39 -5.08
CA LEU A 34 3.80 -15.38 -4.34
C LEU A 34 2.58 -15.33 -5.28
N VAL A 35 2.73 -14.75 -6.47
CA VAL A 35 1.77 -14.89 -7.58
C VAL A 35 2.45 -15.49 -8.81
N SER A 36 1.64 -16.01 -9.73
CA SER A 36 2.17 -16.58 -10.97
C SER A 36 2.69 -15.48 -11.90
N ARG A 37 3.64 -15.84 -12.77
CA ARG A 37 4.15 -14.95 -13.82
C ARG A 37 3.04 -14.47 -14.75
N GLU A 38 2.06 -15.32 -15.03
CA GLU A 38 0.90 -14.99 -15.88
C GLU A 38 0.03 -13.92 -15.23
N THR A 39 -0.12 -13.94 -13.91
CA THR A 39 -0.86 -12.88 -13.19
C THR A 39 -0.12 -11.54 -13.30
N ALA A 40 1.22 -11.55 -13.15
CA ALA A 40 2.04 -10.36 -13.34
C ALA A 40 1.96 -9.83 -14.80
N ASP A 41 2.02 -10.72 -15.79
CA ASP A 41 1.90 -10.39 -17.21
C ASP A 41 0.52 -9.81 -17.54
N GLN A 42 -0.54 -10.39 -16.98
CA GLN A 42 -1.91 -9.88 -17.16
C GLN A 42 -2.05 -8.46 -16.60
N LEU A 43 -1.55 -8.20 -15.40
CA LEU A 43 -1.57 -6.86 -14.82
C LEU A 43 -0.78 -5.86 -15.67
N LEU A 44 0.41 -6.24 -16.13
CA LEU A 44 1.22 -5.38 -16.99
C LEU A 44 0.50 -5.08 -18.31
N ALA A 45 -0.15 -6.07 -18.92
CA ALA A 45 -0.95 -5.88 -20.13
C ALA A 45 -2.15 -4.94 -19.92
N GLU A 46 -2.83 -5.03 -18.77
CA GLU A 46 -3.89 -4.08 -18.40
C GLU A 46 -3.36 -2.63 -18.27
N ALA A 47 -2.14 -2.47 -17.75
CA ALA A 47 -1.53 -1.17 -17.48
C ALA A 47 -0.88 -0.50 -18.71
N THR A 48 -0.35 -1.27 -19.67
CA THR A 48 0.38 -0.76 -20.84
C THR A 48 -0.33 0.39 -21.58
N PRO A 49 -1.64 0.31 -21.90
CA PRO A 49 -2.32 1.40 -22.60
C PRO A 49 -2.38 2.74 -21.85
N PHE A 50 -2.11 2.72 -20.54
CA PHE A 50 -2.01 3.94 -19.72
C PHE A 50 -0.59 4.50 -19.72
N PHE A 51 0.45 3.65 -19.75
CA PHE A 51 1.84 4.10 -19.89
C PHE A 51 2.07 4.84 -21.20
N ASP A 52 1.42 4.43 -22.30
CA ASP A 52 1.49 5.13 -23.59
C ASP A 52 0.95 6.57 -23.55
N LYS A 53 0.18 6.92 -22.51
CA LYS A 53 -0.51 8.22 -22.37
C LYS A 53 0.05 9.10 -21.25
N VAL A 54 0.94 8.55 -20.41
CA VAL A 54 1.50 9.27 -19.25
C VAL A 54 2.90 9.74 -19.60
N THR A 55 3.20 11.01 -19.38
CA THR A 55 4.58 11.51 -19.55
C THR A 55 5.43 11.06 -18.36
N ALA A 56 6.69 10.71 -18.63
CA ALA A 56 7.65 10.41 -17.57
C ALA A 56 7.88 11.64 -16.67
N SER A 57 8.17 11.39 -15.39
CA SER A 57 8.54 12.46 -14.47
C SER A 57 9.91 13.04 -14.78
N GLU A 58 10.05 14.34 -14.57
CA GLU A 58 11.31 15.07 -14.62
C GLU A 58 11.88 15.37 -13.22
N ASN A 59 11.14 15.00 -12.15
CA ASN A 59 11.50 15.27 -10.76
C ASN A 59 12.48 14.21 -10.21
N ASP A 60 13.56 14.65 -9.57
CA ASP A 60 14.58 13.78 -8.98
C ASP A 60 14.00 12.83 -7.90
N PHE A 61 12.98 13.26 -7.15
CA PHE A 61 12.31 12.41 -6.17
C PHE A 61 11.44 11.33 -6.85
N ALA A 62 10.58 11.75 -7.78
CA ALA A 62 9.70 10.83 -8.49
C ALA A 62 10.45 9.88 -9.46
N GLY A 63 11.69 10.23 -9.79
CA GLY A 63 12.60 9.53 -10.70
C GLY A 63 12.55 10.10 -12.11
N LYS A 64 13.70 10.55 -12.63
CA LYS A 64 13.82 10.91 -14.05
C LYS A 64 13.54 9.67 -14.92
N ASN A 65 12.80 9.84 -16.02
CA ASN A 65 12.37 8.75 -16.90
C ASN A 65 11.49 7.69 -16.21
N THR A 66 10.83 8.05 -15.10
CA THR A 66 9.89 7.18 -14.39
C THR A 66 8.45 7.59 -14.70
N GLN A 67 7.64 6.63 -15.15
CA GLN A 67 6.20 6.80 -15.32
C GLN A 67 5.47 6.15 -14.15
N ARG A 68 4.40 6.81 -13.68
CA ARG A 68 3.55 6.30 -12.59
C ARG A 68 2.10 6.33 -13.03
N VAL A 69 1.44 5.18 -12.96
CA VAL A 69 0.02 5.01 -13.26
C VAL A 69 -0.72 4.76 -11.94
N GLY A 70 -1.50 5.74 -11.50
CA GLY A 70 -2.35 5.66 -10.30
C GLY A 70 -3.78 5.21 -10.60
N ALA A 71 -4.68 5.38 -9.62
CA ALA A 71 -6.06 4.88 -9.67
C ALA A 71 -6.12 3.37 -9.94
N VAL A 72 -5.15 2.63 -9.41
CA VAL A 72 -4.90 1.21 -9.70
C VAL A 72 -6.13 0.36 -9.41
N VAL A 73 -6.77 0.57 -8.26
CA VAL A 73 -7.97 -0.19 -7.86
C VAL A 73 -9.13 0.05 -8.82
N ALA A 74 -9.33 1.28 -9.29
CA ALA A 74 -10.41 1.61 -10.21
C ALA A 74 -10.17 0.98 -11.60
N ARG A 75 -8.92 0.94 -12.06
CA ARG A 75 -8.56 0.59 -13.44
C ARG A 75 -8.30 -0.88 -13.68
N PHE A 76 -7.70 -1.58 -12.73
CA PHE A 76 -7.07 -2.88 -12.97
C PHE A 76 -7.67 -3.97 -12.10
N PRO A 77 -8.57 -4.81 -12.64
CA PRO A 77 -9.11 -5.96 -11.91
C PRO A 77 -8.04 -6.90 -11.38
N THR A 78 -6.97 -7.15 -12.13
CA THR A 78 -5.87 -8.02 -11.69
C THR A 78 -5.12 -7.41 -10.49
N ALA A 79 -4.94 -6.09 -10.44
CA ALA A 79 -4.30 -5.45 -9.28
C ALA A 79 -5.07 -5.67 -7.97
N ARG A 80 -6.39 -5.79 -8.03
CA ARG A 80 -7.23 -6.02 -6.84
C ARG A 80 -6.93 -7.35 -6.18
N THR A 81 -6.54 -8.37 -6.94
CA THR A 81 -6.19 -9.69 -6.38
C THR A 81 -4.84 -9.66 -5.68
N LEU A 82 -3.89 -8.86 -6.17
CA LEU A 82 -2.60 -8.62 -5.51
C LEU A 82 -2.76 -7.77 -4.26
N ILE A 83 -3.56 -6.69 -4.33
CA ILE A 83 -3.88 -5.82 -3.17
C ILE A 83 -4.66 -6.61 -2.10
N GLY A 84 -5.55 -7.51 -2.53
CA GLY A 84 -6.39 -8.35 -1.67
C GLY A 84 -5.76 -9.67 -1.25
N ASN A 85 -4.51 -9.95 -1.64
CA ASN A 85 -3.88 -11.25 -1.41
C ASN A 85 -3.84 -11.58 0.09
N GLU A 86 -4.22 -12.81 0.46
CA GLU A 86 -4.39 -13.21 1.86
C GLU A 86 -3.07 -13.14 2.65
N THR A 87 -1.95 -13.56 2.05
CA THR A 87 -0.62 -13.47 2.68
C THR A 87 -0.21 -12.01 2.87
N VAL A 88 -0.47 -11.15 1.89
CA VAL A 88 -0.20 -9.70 2.00
C VAL A 88 -1.04 -9.07 3.10
N LEU A 89 -2.36 -9.16 2.99
CA LEU A 89 -3.25 -8.50 3.95
C LEU A 89 -3.08 -9.07 5.36
N GLY A 90 -2.91 -10.39 5.50
CA GLY A 90 -2.66 -11.00 6.80
C GLY A 90 -1.35 -10.51 7.44
N THR A 91 -0.30 -10.32 6.65
CA THR A 91 0.97 -9.75 7.14
C THR A 91 0.79 -8.29 7.55
N VAL A 92 0.20 -7.47 6.68
CA VAL A 92 -0.06 -6.05 6.93
C VAL A 92 -0.92 -5.87 8.19
N GLU A 93 -2.02 -6.62 8.30
CA GLU A 93 -2.91 -6.57 9.45
C GLU A 93 -2.20 -7.00 10.72
N SER A 94 -1.33 -8.02 10.66
CA SER A 94 -0.56 -8.43 11.84
C SER A 94 0.30 -7.29 12.39
N VAL A 95 0.90 -6.47 11.52
CA VAL A 95 1.77 -5.34 11.89
C VAL A 95 0.96 -4.15 12.38
N LEU A 96 -0.11 -3.79 11.67
CA LEU A 96 -0.79 -2.49 11.85
C LEU A 96 -2.00 -2.53 12.80
N LEU A 97 -2.81 -3.59 12.79
CA LEU A 97 -4.01 -3.67 13.66
C LEU A 97 -3.74 -3.61 15.16
N PRO A 98 -2.56 -3.98 15.71
CA PRO A 98 -2.24 -3.68 17.11
C PRO A 98 -2.29 -2.18 17.46
N HIS A 99 -2.33 -1.29 16.46
CA HIS A 99 -2.24 0.17 16.63
C HIS A 99 -3.41 0.94 15.95
N CYS A 100 -4.42 0.24 15.43
CA CYS A 100 -5.63 0.85 14.86
C CYS A 100 -6.81 -0.13 14.78
N GLU A 101 -8.03 0.40 14.71
CA GLU A 101 -9.24 -0.43 14.51
C GLU A 101 -9.37 -0.97 13.07
N LYS A 102 -8.84 -0.22 12.09
CA LYS A 102 -8.84 -0.61 10.68
C LYS A 102 -7.53 -0.25 9.99
N VAL A 103 -7.11 -1.11 9.07
CA VAL A 103 -6.08 -0.81 8.06
C VAL A 103 -6.75 -0.22 6.83
N GLN A 104 -6.06 0.70 6.17
CA GLN A 104 -6.49 1.27 4.90
C GLN A 104 -5.37 1.18 3.85
N LEU A 105 -5.76 1.16 2.58
CA LEU A 105 -4.85 1.36 1.46
C LEU A 105 -4.34 2.80 1.50
N HIS A 106 -3.02 2.98 1.55
CA HIS A 106 -2.39 4.30 1.57
C HIS A 106 -2.20 4.86 0.16
N THR A 107 -1.61 4.05 -0.72
CA THR A 107 -1.37 4.39 -2.13
C THR A 107 -1.20 3.10 -2.94
N ALA A 108 -1.61 3.12 -4.22
CA ALA A 108 -1.32 2.05 -5.16
C ALA A 108 -0.93 2.61 -6.53
N GLN A 109 0.25 2.23 -7.01
CA GLN A 109 0.80 2.72 -8.28
C GLN A 109 1.44 1.59 -9.07
N ILE A 110 1.30 1.61 -10.40
CA ILE A 110 2.14 0.82 -11.30
C ILE A 110 3.22 1.76 -11.85
N ILE A 111 4.47 1.37 -11.69
CA ILE A 111 5.64 2.20 -11.97
C ILE A 111 6.45 1.56 -13.08
N GLY A 112 6.76 2.32 -14.12
CA GLY A 112 7.72 1.97 -15.16
C GLY A 112 8.96 2.85 -15.04
N ILE A 113 10.13 2.25 -14.82
CA ILE A 113 11.42 2.97 -14.78
C ILE A 113 12.16 2.67 -16.07
N ALA A 114 12.17 3.63 -17.00
CA ALA A 114 12.81 3.46 -18.31
C ALA A 114 14.31 3.84 -18.25
N PRO A 115 15.19 3.14 -18.99
CA PRO A 115 16.61 3.48 -19.01
C PRO A 115 16.90 4.69 -19.93
N PRO A 116 17.98 5.45 -19.66
CA PRO A 116 18.74 5.44 -18.42
C PRO A 116 17.95 6.15 -17.32
N SER A 117 17.91 5.59 -16.11
CA SER A 117 17.34 6.26 -14.94
C SER A 117 18.29 6.16 -13.75
N PRO A 118 18.67 7.29 -13.11
CA PRO A 118 19.51 7.25 -11.92
C PRO A 118 18.73 6.62 -10.75
N ALA A 119 19.46 6.09 -9.78
CA ALA A 119 18.82 5.62 -8.56
C ALA A 119 18.15 6.79 -7.81
N GLN A 120 17.00 6.54 -7.19
CA GLN A 120 16.33 7.55 -6.37
C GLN A 120 17.16 7.87 -5.12
N PRO A 121 17.00 9.05 -4.50
CA PRO A 121 17.52 9.29 -3.16
C PRO A 121 17.00 8.23 -2.18
N LEU A 122 17.85 7.79 -1.24
CA LEU A 122 17.41 6.93 -0.13
C LEU A 122 16.41 7.69 0.75
N HIS A 123 15.31 7.05 1.09
CA HIS A 123 14.22 7.65 1.87
C HIS A 123 13.50 6.61 2.73
N ARG A 124 12.63 7.10 3.59
CA ARG A 124 11.62 6.34 4.33
C ARG A 124 10.27 6.79 3.82
N ASP A 125 9.37 5.88 3.49
CA ASP A 125 8.05 6.24 2.95
C ASP A 125 7.25 7.04 3.99
N GLN A 126 7.39 6.72 5.29
CA GLN A 126 6.66 7.40 6.35
C GLN A 126 6.96 8.91 6.46
N ALA A 127 8.01 9.39 5.79
CA ALA A 127 8.35 10.82 5.71
C ALA A 127 7.24 11.67 5.07
N VAL A 128 6.26 11.07 4.38
CA VAL A 128 5.06 11.76 3.89
C VAL A 128 4.23 12.40 5.02
N TRP A 129 4.31 11.87 6.23
CA TRP A 129 3.69 12.45 7.43
C TRP A 129 4.68 13.30 8.27
N GLY A 130 5.88 13.55 7.74
CA GLY A 130 6.99 14.18 8.46
C GLY A 130 7.91 13.17 9.15
N GLU A 131 8.87 13.66 9.95
CA GLU A 131 9.78 12.82 10.75
C GLU A 131 9.07 12.30 12.01
N ILE A 132 8.01 11.52 11.82
CA ILE A 132 7.25 10.90 12.91
C ILE A 132 8.04 9.75 13.55
N ASN A 133 7.97 9.66 14.87
CA ASN A 133 8.50 8.53 15.63
C ASN A 133 7.41 8.03 16.59
N LEU A 134 6.61 7.09 16.12
CA LEU A 134 5.48 6.53 16.88
C LEU A 134 5.89 5.42 17.85
N GLY A 135 7.10 4.86 17.70
CA GLY A 135 7.51 3.62 18.38
C GLY A 135 6.88 2.34 17.82
N PHE A 136 6.13 2.45 16.72
CA PHE A 136 5.54 1.37 15.93
C PHE A 136 5.42 1.82 14.46
N GLU A 137 5.13 0.88 13.56
CA GLU A 137 5.07 1.17 12.13
C GLU A 137 3.74 1.85 11.73
N PRO A 138 3.78 3.00 11.04
CA PRO A 138 2.58 3.67 10.53
C PRO A 138 2.06 3.01 9.23
N GLU A 139 2.92 2.27 8.55
CA GLU A 139 2.63 1.64 7.26
C GLU A 139 3.48 0.39 7.00
N VAL A 140 2.97 -0.45 6.11
CA VAL A 140 3.68 -1.57 5.49
C VAL A 140 3.45 -1.50 3.99
N SER A 141 4.53 -1.58 3.23
CA SER A 141 4.52 -1.47 1.77
C SER A 141 4.93 -2.80 1.12
N VAL A 142 4.37 -3.05 -0.05
CA VAL A 142 4.63 -4.22 -0.88
C VAL A 142 4.95 -3.78 -2.30
N ILE A 143 6.11 -4.18 -2.80
CA ILE A 143 6.51 -3.99 -4.20
C ILE A 143 6.43 -5.34 -4.90
N TRP A 144 5.51 -5.45 -5.86
CA TRP A 144 5.36 -6.61 -6.73
C TRP A 144 6.24 -6.49 -7.96
N ALA A 145 7.03 -7.54 -8.23
CA ALA A 145 7.83 -7.66 -9.44
C ALA A 145 6.94 -8.02 -10.65
N LEU A 146 6.67 -7.06 -11.55
CA LEU A 146 5.94 -7.34 -12.80
C LEU A 146 6.86 -7.81 -13.93
N VAL A 147 8.17 -7.65 -13.73
CA VAL A 147 9.28 -8.23 -14.49
C VAL A 147 10.33 -8.73 -13.51
N ASP A 148 11.30 -9.50 -13.98
CA ASP A 148 12.42 -9.91 -13.13
C ASP A 148 13.18 -8.67 -12.66
N PHE A 149 13.47 -8.59 -11.37
CA PHE A 149 14.26 -7.53 -10.78
C PHE A 149 15.70 -7.98 -10.72
N THR A 150 16.59 -7.20 -11.32
CA THR A 150 18.03 -7.46 -11.32
C THR A 150 18.77 -6.21 -10.87
N LEU A 151 20.03 -6.35 -10.48
CA LEU A 151 20.88 -5.20 -10.20
C LEU A 151 20.96 -4.26 -11.41
N GLU A 152 21.06 -4.81 -12.62
CA GLU A 152 21.22 -4.06 -13.87
C GLU A 152 20.00 -3.20 -14.23
N ASN A 153 18.78 -3.73 -14.04
CA ASN A 153 17.55 -3.02 -14.37
C ASN A 153 17.00 -2.16 -13.22
N GLY A 154 17.80 -2.01 -12.15
CA GLY A 154 17.49 -1.11 -11.04
C GLY A 154 16.48 -1.69 -10.07
N CYS A 155 16.65 -2.95 -9.64
CA CYS A 155 15.90 -3.50 -8.51
C CYS A 155 15.93 -2.56 -7.29
N THR A 156 14.91 -2.68 -6.44
CA THR A 156 14.79 -1.83 -5.25
C THR A 156 15.99 -2.02 -4.34
N ARG A 157 16.53 -0.93 -3.81
CA ARG A 157 17.60 -0.89 -2.84
C ARG A 157 17.00 -0.75 -1.46
N VAL A 158 17.43 -1.56 -0.50
CA VAL A 158 16.96 -1.53 0.89
C VAL A 158 18.17 -1.55 1.81
N VAL A 159 18.09 -0.87 2.95
CA VAL A 159 19.08 -0.97 4.02
C VAL A 159 18.47 -1.82 5.13
N PRO A 160 18.78 -3.13 5.23
CA PRO A 160 18.21 -3.98 6.27
C PRO A 160 18.50 -3.43 7.66
N LYS A 161 17.56 -3.62 8.59
CA LYS A 161 17.59 -3.17 10.00
C LYS A 161 17.50 -1.67 10.23
N SER A 162 17.38 -0.87 9.16
CA SER A 162 17.34 0.59 9.25
C SER A 162 16.03 1.19 9.76
N HIS A 163 14.98 0.36 9.86
CA HIS A 163 13.67 0.70 10.44
C HIS A 163 13.76 1.14 11.90
N THR A 164 14.79 0.68 12.61
CA THR A 164 15.05 1.05 14.02
C THR A 164 16.05 2.20 14.18
N TRP A 165 16.60 2.73 13.08
CA TRP A 165 17.64 3.76 13.15
C TRP A 165 17.06 5.15 13.38
N ASP A 166 17.83 5.98 14.08
CA ASP A 166 17.58 7.41 14.16
C ASP A 166 17.62 8.07 12.77
N TYR A 167 16.78 9.10 12.57
CA TYR A 167 16.71 9.86 11.33
C TYR A 167 18.02 10.56 10.97
N SER A 168 18.84 10.92 11.97
CA SER A 168 20.12 11.61 11.77
C SER A 168 21.24 10.71 11.25
N ARG A 169 21.03 9.38 11.18
CA ARG A 169 22.07 8.44 10.78
C ARG A 169 22.21 8.39 9.26
N ASN A 170 23.42 8.64 8.77
CA ASN A 170 23.75 8.47 7.36
C ASN A 170 23.88 6.98 7.00
N VAL A 171 23.41 6.62 5.80
CA VAL A 171 23.61 5.28 5.20
C VAL A 171 24.99 5.21 4.55
N ARG A 172 25.66 4.07 4.65
CA ARG A 172 26.87 3.77 3.87
C ARG A 172 26.54 2.80 2.73
N ASP A 173 27.24 2.91 1.61
CA ASP A 173 26.95 2.11 0.41
C ASP A 173 27.04 0.60 0.66
N GLU A 174 27.95 0.16 1.52
CA GLU A 174 28.12 -1.24 1.90
C GLU A 174 26.99 -1.80 2.78
N GLU A 175 26.04 -0.97 3.21
CA GLU A 175 24.85 -1.37 3.99
C GLU A 175 23.63 -1.59 3.10
N ILE A 176 23.72 -1.23 1.82
CA ILE A 176 22.63 -1.32 0.86
C ILE A 176 22.58 -2.74 0.29
N ALA A 177 21.45 -3.40 0.49
CA ALA A 177 21.08 -4.65 -0.16
C ALA A 177 20.17 -4.39 -1.37
N PHE A 178 20.14 -5.33 -2.31
CA PHE A 178 19.43 -5.23 -3.58
C PHE A 178 18.35 -6.30 -3.65
N ALA A 179 17.12 -5.88 -3.96
CA ALA A 179 15.95 -6.75 -4.04
C ALA A 179 15.85 -7.43 -5.42
N GLU A 180 16.87 -8.22 -5.77
CA GLU A 180 16.83 -9.07 -6.95
C GLU A 180 15.83 -10.21 -6.71
N MET A 181 14.83 -10.33 -7.58
CA MET A 181 13.74 -11.30 -7.40
C MET A 181 13.05 -11.60 -8.72
N ASP A 182 12.53 -12.81 -8.85
CA ASP A 182 11.79 -13.24 -10.04
C ASP A 182 10.44 -12.52 -10.14
N LYS A 183 9.96 -12.30 -11.37
CA LYS A 183 8.60 -11.86 -11.67
C LYS A 183 7.58 -12.70 -10.90
N GLY A 184 6.62 -12.03 -10.25
CA GLY A 184 5.61 -12.65 -9.39
C GLY A 184 6.01 -12.73 -7.91
N SER A 185 7.27 -12.44 -7.58
CA SER A 185 7.72 -12.21 -6.20
C SER A 185 7.32 -10.83 -5.70
N CYS A 186 7.37 -10.64 -4.39
CA CYS A 186 7.16 -9.33 -3.78
C CYS A 186 8.12 -9.03 -2.63
N LEU A 187 8.52 -7.77 -2.53
CA LEU A 187 9.27 -7.22 -1.41
C LEU A 187 8.28 -6.58 -0.43
N PHE A 188 8.25 -7.07 0.81
CA PHE A 188 7.64 -6.38 1.94
C PHE A 188 8.67 -5.49 2.62
N TYR A 189 8.27 -4.30 3.06
CA TYR A 189 9.08 -3.44 3.91
C TYR A 189 8.21 -2.52 4.78
N THR A 190 8.75 -2.09 5.91
CA THR A 190 8.06 -1.17 6.81
C THR A 190 8.28 0.29 6.39
N GLY A 191 7.38 1.19 6.78
CA GLY A 191 7.48 2.61 6.41
C GLY A 191 8.73 3.32 6.91
N SER A 192 9.28 2.85 8.02
CA SER A 192 10.52 3.37 8.61
C SER A 192 11.81 2.78 7.98
N ALA A 193 11.70 1.74 7.15
CA ALA A 193 12.86 1.14 6.48
C ALA A 193 13.41 2.06 5.38
N VAL A 194 14.73 2.29 5.41
CA VAL A 194 15.41 3.11 4.41
C VAL A 194 15.56 2.33 3.11
N HIS A 195 15.05 2.87 2.02
CA HIS A 195 15.05 2.22 0.71
C HIS A 195 15.04 3.24 -0.44
N SER A 196 15.11 2.76 -1.69
CA SER A 196 14.95 3.56 -2.90
C SER A 196 14.81 2.70 -4.16
N GLY A 197 14.26 3.25 -5.24
CA GLY A 197 14.43 2.69 -6.58
C GLY A 197 15.91 2.66 -6.99
N GLY A 198 16.36 1.54 -7.57
CA GLY A 198 17.71 1.39 -8.11
C GLY A 198 17.91 2.13 -9.43
N MET A 199 19.16 2.22 -9.86
CA MET A 199 19.51 2.78 -11.16
C MET A 199 19.15 1.76 -12.25
N ASN A 200 18.33 2.16 -13.22
CA ASN A 200 18.09 1.33 -14.40
C ASN A 200 19.14 1.66 -15.48
N SER A 201 20.09 0.75 -15.64
CA SER A 201 21.15 0.78 -16.65
C SER A 201 20.97 -0.25 -17.77
N SER A 202 19.85 -0.99 -17.78
CA SER A 202 19.56 -1.97 -18.82
C SER A 202 19.07 -1.30 -20.12
N ASP A 203 18.60 -2.10 -21.07
CA ASP A 203 18.02 -1.66 -22.34
C ASP A 203 16.48 -1.68 -22.36
N HIS A 204 15.84 -1.97 -21.22
CA HIS A 204 14.38 -2.11 -21.11
C HIS A 204 13.81 -1.48 -19.84
N THR A 205 12.54 -1.08 -19.91
CA THR A 205 11.81 -0.53 -18.76
C THR A 205 11.56 -1.60 -17.69
N ARG A 206 11.88 -1.29 -16.43
CA ARG A 206 11.53 -2.13 -15.27
C ARG A 206 10.14 -1.74 -14.74
N TYR A 207 9.22 -2.69 -14.73
CA TYR A 207 7.86 -2.48 -14.24
C TYR A 207 7.60 -3.11 -12.87
N ALA A 208 6.92 -2.37 -12.01
CA ALA A 208 6.56 -2.78 -10.65
C ALA A 208 5.15 -2.31 -10.31
N MET A 209 4.46 -3.02 -9.42
CA MET A 209 3.32 -2.45 -8.71
C MET A 209 3.73 -2.19 -7.25
N VAL A 210 3.54 -0.96 -6.79
CA VAL A 210 3.81 -0.54 -5.41
C VAL A 210 2.49 -0.30 -4.71
N VAL A 211 2.32 -0.92 -3.55
CA VAL A 211 1.11 -0.84 -2.73
C VAL A 211 1.55 -0.57 -1.30
N SER A 212 1.13 0.56 -0.72
CA SER A 212 1.32 0.83 0.70
C SER A 212 -0.02 0.73 1.43
N TYR A 213 0.02 0.21 2.65
CA TYR A 213 -1.10 0.15 3.59
C TYR A 213 -0.70 0.89 4.85
N SER A 214 -1.64 1.64 5.43
CA SER A 214 -1.38 2.47 6.61
C SER A 214 -2.44 2.29 7.69
N LEU A 215 -2.15 2.79 8.88
CA LEU A 215 -3.12 2.89 9.97
C LEU A 215 -4.34 3.71 9.53
N GLY A 216 -5.54 3.24 9.85
CA GLY A 216 -6.81 3.83 9.40
C GLY A 216 -7.07 5.27 9.88
N TRP A 217 -6.32 5.75 10.86
CA TRP A 217 -6.41 7.12 11.38
C TRP A 217 -5.41 8.10 10.75
N LEU A 218 -4.53 7.63 9.86
CA LEU A 218 -3.63 8.48 9.08
C LEU A 218 -4.29 9.00 7.79
N ARG A 219 -3.79 10.12 7.27
CA ARG A 219 -4.21 10.60 5.94
C ARG A 219 -3.50 9.78 4.86
N GLN A 220 -4.26 9.26 3.90
CA GLN A 220 -3.73 8.58 2.71
C GLN A 220 -2.92 9.53 1.80
N GLU A 221 -1.83 9.05 1.23
CA GLU A 221 -1.05 9.76 0.20
C GLU A 221 -1.87 9.87 -1.10
N GLU A 222 -2.45 8.75 -1.55
CA GLU A 222 -3.41 8.76 -2.65
C GLU A 222 -4.82 9.01 -2.11
N ASN A 223 -5.51 10.03 -2.64
CA ASN A 223 -6.91 10.25 -2.28
C ASN A 223 -7.82 9.20 -2.94
N GLN A 224 -8.04 8.09 -2.23
CA GLN A 224 -8.76 6.92 -2.75
C GLN A 224 -10.22 7.22 -3.14
N TYR A 225 -10.89 8.15 -2.46
CA TYR A 225 -12.25 8.56 -2.83
C TYR A 225 -12.32 9.23 -4.21
N LEU A 226 -11.25 9.93 -4.62
CA LEU A 226 -11.17 10.56 -5.94
C LEU A 226 -10.61 9.60 -6.99
N SER A 227 -9.62 8.78 -6.62
CA SER A 227 -9.05 7.77 -7.52
C SER A 227 -10.03 6.64 -7.85
N CYS A 228 -10.89 6.26 -6.91
CA CYS A 228 -11.92 5.24 -7.06
C CYS A 228 -13.28 5.76 -6.53
N PRO A 229 -14.01 6.54 -7.34
CA PRO A 229 -15.25 7.18 -6.92
C PRO A 229 -16.39 6.19 -6.63
N PRO A 230 -17.46 6.62 -5.92
CA PRO A 230 -18.51 5.73 -5.41
C PRO A 230 -19.25 4.90 -6.46
N ASP A 231 -19.34 5.39 -7.70
CA ASP A 231 -19.95 4.70 -8.84
C ASP A 231 -19.13 3.49 -9.31
N ILE A 232 -17.80 3.54 -9.15
CA ILE A 232 -16.90 2.41 -9.39
C ILE A 232 -16.83 1.54 -8.13
N ALA A 233 -16.56 2.14 -6.97
CA ALA A 233 -16.30 1.43 -5.71
C ALA A 233 -17.47 0.52 -5.27
N ARG A 234 -18.72 0.88 -5.60
CA ARG A 234 -19.90 0.05 -5.29
C ARG A 234 -19.88 -1.34 -5.93
N THR A 235 -19.12 -1.51 -7.02
CA THR A 235 -18.99 -2.78 -7.76
C THR A 235 -17.87 -3.67 -7.19
N LEU A 236 -17.04 -3.13 -6.29
CA LEU A 236 -15.91 -3.84 -5.73
C LEU A 236 -16.34 -4.82 -4.63
N GLU A 237 -15.49 -5.81 -4.41
CA GLU A 237 -15.62 -6.71 -3.29
C GLU A 237 -15.51 -5.96 -1.95
N PRO A 238 -16.20 -6.44 -0.89
CA PRO A 238 -16.23 -5.75 0.39
C PRO A 238 -14.89 -5.36 0.98
N ARG A 239 -13.95 -6.30 0.99
CA ARG A 239 -12.59 -6.09 1.51
C ARG A 239 -11.88 -4.93 0.79
N ILE A 240 -12.09 -4.79 -0.52
CA ILE A 240 -11.39 -3.78 -1.33
C ILE A 240 -11.97 -2.39 -1.09
N TYR A 241 -13.30 -2.21 -1.11
CA TYR A 241 -13.84 -0.86 -0.86
C TYR A 241 -13.60 -0.40 0.58
N GLU A 242 -13.48 -1.32 1.54
CA GLU A 242 -13.12 -0.99 2.91
C GLU A 242 -11.68 -0.49 3.01
N LEU A 243 -10.74 -1.14 2.32
CA LEU A 243 -9.36 -0.66 2.23
C LEU A 243 -9.28 0.73 1.59
N LEU A 244 -10.16 1.07 0.65
CA LEU A 244 -10.23 2.41 0.06
C LEU A 244 -10.72 3.49 1.04
N GLY A 245 -11.27 3.11 2.20
CA GLY A 245 -11.88 4.02 3.16
C GLY A 245 -13.39 4.17 3.01
N TYR A 246 -14.08 3.37 2.17
CA TYR A 246 -15.55 3.31 2.15
C TYR A 246 -16.11 2.52 3.34
N THR A 247 -15.55 2.79 4.52
CA THR A 247 -16.01 2.35 5.83
C THR A 247 -15.49 3.30 6.90
N VAL A 248 -16.14 3.36 8.05
CA VAL A 248 -15.61 4.11 9.19
C VAL A 248 -14.34 3.44 9.73
N GLY A 249 -13.31 4.25 9.99
CA GLY A 249 -12.01 3.76 10.47
C GLY A 249 -11.95 3.51 11.98
N ALA A 250 -12.89 4.08 12.74
CA ALA A 250 -13.10 3.99 14.19
C ALA A 250 -14.45 4.70 14.51
N PRO A 251 -14.97 4.71 15.76
CA PRO A 251 -16.15 5.51 16.09
C PRO A 251 -15.96 6.97 15.65
N LEU A 252 -16.86 7.46 14.80
CA LEU A 252 -16.83 8.83 14.22
C LEU A 252 -15.67 9.14 13.27
N LEU A 253 -14.80 8.20 12.97
CA LEU A 253 -13.66 8.46 12.08
C LEU A 253 -14.03 8.16 10.63
N GLY A 254 -14.16 9.22 9.82
CA GLY A 254 -14.41 9.13 8.38
C GLY A 254 -15.87 9.22 7.95
N TYR A 255 -16.81 9.62 8.82
CA TYR A 255 -18.18 9.92 8.39
C TYR A 255 -18.24 11.09 7.41
N TYR A 256 -19.36 11.25 6.71
CA TYR A 256 -19.62 12.39 5.84
C TYR A 256 -21.07 12.87 5.92
N SER A 257 -21.38 14.01 5.33
CA SER A 257 -22.75 14.51 5.10
C SER A 257 -22.96 14.72 3.60
N ASP A 258 -24.12 14.35 3.06
CA ASP A 258 -24.44 14.62 1.65
C ASP A 258 -25.14 15.99 1.54
N PRO A 259 -24.53 17.00 0.89
CA PRO A 259 -25.12 18.33 0.80
C PRO A 259 -26.43 18.37 0.01
N ARG A 260 -26.81 17.28 -0.66
CA ARG A 260 -28.03 17.17 -1.48
C ARG A 260 -29.18 16.50 -0.74
N VAL A 261 -28.90 15.66 0.27
CA VAL A 261 -29.92 14.91 1.01
C VAL A 261 -29.57 14.83 2.50
N PRO A 262 -30.52 15.14 3.40
CA PRO A 262 -30.26 15.17 4.84
C PRO A 262 -30.26 13.77 5.49
N ALA A 263 -30.50 12.71 4.71
CA ALA A 263 -30.47 11.32 5.15
C ALA A 263 -30.22 10.40 3.95
N ALA A 264 -29.41 9.36 4.12
CA ALA A 264 -29.21 8.35 3.09
C ALA A 264 -30.24 7.21 3.19
N THR A 265 -30.74 6.79 2.04
CA THR A 265 -31.64 5.65 1.91
C THR A 265 -30.97 4.51 1.14
N VAL A 266 -31.06 3.29 1.64
CA VAL A 266 -30.68 2.07 0.91
C VAL A 266 -31.89 1.16 0.86
N ASP A 267 -32.25 0.72 -0.34
CA ASP A 267 -33.48 -0.05 -0.62
C ASP A 267 -34.75 0.64 -0.12
N GLY A 268 -34.83 1.96 -0.28
CA GLY A 268 -35.98 2.78 0.13
C GLY A 268 -36.14 2.95 1.64
N LYS A 269 -35.17 2.53 2.46
CA LYS A 269 -35.18 2.70 3.92
C LYS A 269 -34.07 3.65 4.36
N ILE A 270 -34.42 4.59 5.24
CA ILE A 270 -33.42 5.42 5.94
C ILE A 270 -32.50 4.50 6.73
N ILE A 271 -31.19 4.69 6.57
CA ILE A 271 -30.19 4.07 7.44
C ILE A 271 -29.71 5.16 8.40
N GLU A 272 -29.94 4.95 9.68
CA GLU A 272 -29.41 5.81 10.74
C GLU A 272 -27.98 5.40 11.07
N SER A 273 -27.09 6.39 11.19
CA SER A 273 -25.74 6.20 11.75
C SER A 273 -25.74 6.12 13.28
N GLY A 274 -26.88 6.31 13.94
CA GLY A 274 -26.98 6.44 15.39
C GLY A 274 -26.56 7.82 15.93
N LEU A 275 -26.13 8.73 15.07
CA LEU A 275 -25.64 10.08 15.43
C LEU A 275 -26.55 11.20 14.92
N GLY A 276 -27.63 10.83 14.25
CA GLY A 276 -28.54 11.72 13.55
C GLY A 276 -28.60 11.44 12.05
N PRO A 277 -29.62 11.96 11.37
CA PRO A 277 -29.87 11.66 9.96
C PRO A 277 -28.81 12.25 9.01
N ASP A 278 -28.20 13.38 9.39
CA ASP A 278 -27.22 14.12 8.56
C ASP A 278 -25.77 13.62 8.70
N VAL A 279 -25.56 12.59 9.52
CA VAL A 279 -24.27 11.91 9.68
C VAL A 279 -24.36 10.58 8.95
N LEU A 280 -23.59 10.44 7.87
CA LEU A 280 -23.60 9.27 7.00
C LEU A 280 -22.29 8.48 7.11
N LEU A 281 -22.42 7.17 7.07
CA LEU A 281 -21.34 6.20 7.00
C LEU A 281 -20.89 6.04 5.54
N PRO A 282 -19.58 5.97 5.24
CA PRO A 282 -19.07 5.91 3.87
C PRO A 282 -19.67 4.81 2.98
N GLU A 283 -20.06 3.66 3.56
CA GLU A 283 -20.75 2.57 2.86
C GLU A 283 -22.05 3.03 2.18
N GLN A 284 -22.72 4.04 2.74
CA GLN A 284 -23.96 4.58 2.19
C GLN A 284 -23.74 5.30 0.86
N ALA A 285 -22.55 5.86 0.60
CA ALA A 285 -22.19 6.40 -0.71
C ALA A 285 -22.17 5.31 -1.79
N LEU A 286 -21.93 4.06 -1.39
CA LEU A 286 -21.94 2.90 -2.26
C LEU A 286 -23.34 2.27 -2.39
N GLY A 287 -24.35 2.81 -1.69
CA GLY A 287 -25.67 2.20 -1.57
C GLY A 287 -25.63 0.91 -0.74
N LYS A 288 -24.69 0.77 0.19
CA LYS A 288 -24.51 -0.41 1.03
C LYS A 288 -24.81 -0.08 2.49
N ARG A 289 -25.03 -1.14 3.29
CA ARG A 289 -25.11 -1.07 4.75
C ARG A 289 -23.75 -1.45 5.35
N PRO A 290 -23.39 -0.90 6.52
CA PRO A 290 -22.24 -1.39 7.27
C PRO A 290 -22.36 -2.90 7.50
N ARG A 291 -21.26 -3.63 7.30
CA ARG A 291 -21.24 -5.10 7.44
C ARG A 291 -21.31 -5.53 8.89
N ASP A 292 -20.67 -4.77 9.76
CA ASP A 292 -20.77 -4.94 11.20
C ASP A 292 -21.91 -4.08 11.73
N LYS A 293 -22.83 -4.70 12.48
CA LYS A 293 -23.72 -3.93 13.35
C LYS A 293 -22.79 -3.07 14.19
N MET A 294 -22.90 -1.74 14.12
CA MET A 294 -22.23 -0.87 15.07
C MET A 294 -22.65 -1.30 16.48
N LYS A 295 -21.84 -2.16 17.11
CA LYS A 295 -22.04 -2.58 18.49
C LYS A 295 -21.49 -1.54 19.46
N GLU A 296 -20.84 -0.48 18.98
CA GLU A 296 -19.87 0.23 19.81
C GLU A 296 -19.91 1.77 19.72
N LEU A 297 -21.05 2.37 19.39
CA LEU A 297 -21.29 3.76 19.80
C LEU A 297 -21.89 3.84 21.21
N HIS A 298 -22.54 2.78 21.69
CA HIS A 298 -23.02 2.71 23.06
C HIS A 298 -21.89 2.58 24.09
N THR A 299 -20.74 2.00 23.73
CA THR A 299 -19.59 1.80 24.63
C THR A 299 -18.75 3.04 24.87
N TYR A 300 -18.76 4.04 23.96
CA TYR A 300 -18.00 5.29 24.18
C TYR A 300 -18.59 6.13 25.33
N GLN A 301 -19.91 6.03 25.56
CA GLN A 301 -20.57 6.67 26.70
C GLN A 301 -20.27 5.99 28.03
N GLU A 302 -19.92 4.70 28.03
CA GLU A 302 -19.63 3.95 29.26
C GLU A 302 -18.15 4.05 29.68
N ALA A 303 -17.22 4.25 28.73
CA ALA A 303 -15.79 4.36 29.02
C ALA A 303 -15.34 5.73 29.57
N THR A 304 -16.24 6.72 29.61
CA THR A 304 -15.97 8.09 30.08
C THR A 304 -16.77 8.47 31.34
N ALA A 305 -17.41 7.49 32.00
CA ALA A 305 -18.19 7.67 33.24
C ALA A 305 -17.44 7.17 34.48
#